data_AF-A0ABC9P1J7-F1
#
_entry.id   AF-A0ABC9P1J7-F1
#
_cell.length_a   1.000
_cell.length_b   1.000
_cell.length_c   1.000
_cell.angle_alpha   90.00
_cell.angle_beta   90.00
_cell.angle_gamma   90.00
#
_symmetry.space_group_name_H-M   'P 1'
#
loop_
_entity.id
_entity.type
_entity.pdbx_description
1 polymer ?
#
loop_
_entity_poly.entity_id
_entity_poly.type
_entity_poly.pdbx_seq_one_letter_code
_entity_poly.pdbx_strand_id
1 'polypeptide(L)'
;MDKIKIWITMDENQMLTDYSLTAKENYIEIEVTEEPRDYLNWGLRKGELIHYPDDLNDLTNQSETSFEGNTLLAFAYLSHKFSNISNLTEVNFDYPKYPDILTVYENQGMTNLDVKKMVEYQRISKQEYEEITGTPLEEGE
;
A
#
# COMPACT_ATOMS: atom_id res chain seq x y z
N MET A 1 -2.29 12.33 23.68
CA MET A 1 -3.40 11.45 23.29
C MET A 1 -3.53 10.39 24.36
N ASP A 2 -4.76 10.13 24.79
CA ASP A 2 -5.01 9.09 25.79
C ASP A 2 -4.83 7.72 25.13
N LYS A 3 -4.09 6.84 25.81
CA LYS A 3 -3.91 5.47 25.34
C LYS A 3 -5.13 4.64 25.73
N ILE A 4 -5.58 3.81 24.79
CA ILE A 4 -6.66 2.86 24.96
C ILE A 4 -6.09 1.44 24.98
N LYS A 5 -6.57 0.62 25.90
CA LYS A 5 -6.26 -0.81 25.92
C LYS A 5 -7.23 -1.56 25.03
N ILE A 6 -6.70 -2.38 24.14
CA ILE A 6 -7.46 -3.28 23.30
C ILE A 6 -6.87 -4.69 23.36
N TRP A 7 -7.68 -5.66 23.00
CA TRP A 7 -7.32 -7.07 22.90
C TRP A 7 -7.40 -7.48 21.45
N ILE A 8 -6.35 -8.10 20.90
CA ILE A 8 -6.24 -8.40 19.47
C ILE A 8 -5.94 -9.88 19.18
N THR A 9 -6.30 -10.33 17.99
CA THR A 9 -5.80 -11.59 17.39
C THR A 9 -5.10 -11.28 16.08
N MET A 10 -4.14 -12.13 15.71
CA MET A 10 -3.32 -11.93 14.52
C MET A 10 -3.26 -13.21 13.69
N ASP A 11 -3.07 -13.06 12.38
CA ASP A 11 -2.72 -14.17 11.49
C ASP A 11 -1.21 -14.52 11.56
N GLU A 12 -0.80 -15.50 10.73
CA GLU A 12 0.60 -15.93 10.61
C GLU A 12 1.56 -14.83 10.13
N ASN A 13 1.05 -13.81 9.44
CA ASN A 13 1.80 -12.66 8.95
C ASN A 13 1.80 -11.49 9.95
N GLN A 14 1.30 -11.73 11.17
CA GLN A 14 1.11 -10.72 12.20
C GLN A 14 0.26 -9.54 11.70
N MET A 15 -0.80 -9.83 10.93
CA MET A 15 -1.87 -8.91 10.55
C MET A 15 -3.08 -9.10 11.45
N LEU A 16 -3.74 -8.00 11.83
CA LEU A 16 -4.85 -7.98 12.78
C LEU A 16 -6.08 -8.66 12.16
N THR A 17 -6.60 -9.70 12.83
CA THR A 17 -7.76 -10.48 12.35
C THR A 17 -9.04 -10.16 13.10
N ASP A 18 -8.94 -9.70 14.35
CA ASP A 18 -10.07 -9.25 15.17
C ASP A 18 -9.55 -8.43 16.35
N TYR A 19 -10.38 -7.52 16.89
CA TYR A 19 -10.08 -6.79 18.12
C TYR A 19 -11.29 -6.63 19.04
N SER A 20 -11.04 -6.38 20.33
CA SER A 20 -12.05 -6.09 21.33
C SER A 20 -11.59 -4.99 22.28
N LEU A 21 -12.51 -4.12 22.67
CA LEU A 21 -12.30 -3.13 23.74
C LEU A 21 -12.42 -3.74 25.15
N THR A 22 -12.80 -5.02 25.23
CA THR A 22 -12.90 -5.76 26.48
C THR A 22 -11.99 -6.97 26.46
N ALA A 23 -11.47 -7.35 27.64
CA ALA A 23 -10.63 -8.53 27.77
C ALA A 23 -11.31 -9.78 27.21
N LYS A 24 -10.59 -10.50 26.35
CA LYS A 24 -11.06 -11.71 25.68
C LYS A 24 -9.99 -12.80 25.77
N GLU A 25 -10.43 -14.02 26.03
CA GLU A 25 -9.54 -15.16 26.16
C GLU A 25 -8.88 -15.47 24.80
N ASN A 26 -7.58 -15.79 24.81
CA ASN A 26 -6.74 -16.02 23.62
C ASN A 26 -6.40 -14.76 22.79
N TYR A 27 -6.66 -13.55 23.32
CA TYR A 27 -6.28 -12.30 22.67
C TYR A 27 -5.05 -11.70 23.36
N ILE A 28 -4.25 -10.97 22.59
CA ILE A 28 -3.08 -10.24 23.08
C ILE A 28 -3.54 -8.85 23.54
N GLU A 29 -3.15 -8.43 24.75
CA GLU A 29 -3.40 -7.06 25.23
C GLU A 29 -2.37 -6.09 24.63
N ILE A 30 -2.83 -4.98 24.06
CA ILE A 30 -1.99 -3.90 23.53
C ILE A 30 -2.57 -2.52 23.86
N GLU A 31 -1.69 -1.52 23.98
CA GLU A 31 -2.08 -0.11 24.09
C GLU A 31 -1.97 0.57 22.72
N VAL A 32 -3.04 1.27 22.32
CA VAL A 32 -3.09 2.04 21.08
C VAL A 32 -3.47 3.49 21.37
N THR A 33 -3.18 4.40 20.45
CA THR A 33 -3.60 5.82 20.53
C THR A 33 -4.91 6.08 19.78
N GLU A 34 -5.32 5.15 18.92
CA GLU A 34 -6.58 5.19 18.18
C GLU A 34 -7.10 3.76 17.96
N GLU A 35 -8.42 3.64 17.78
CA GLU A 35 -9.08 2.35 17.56
C GLU A 35 -8.87 1.87 16.11
N PRO A 36 -8.47 0.61 15.87
CA PRO A 36 -8.22 0.06 14.53
C PRO A 36 -9.53 -0.30 13.83
N ARG A 37 -10.32 0.72 13.45
CA ARG A 37 -11.66 0.55 12.87
C ARG A 37 -11.65 -0.21 11.54
N ASP A 38 -10.56 -0.09 10.80
CA ASP A 38 -10.23 -0.76 9.56
C ASP A 38 -9.21 -1.88 9.82
N TYR A 39 -9.51 -2.77 10.76
CA TYR A 39 -8.56 -3.72 11.36
C TYR A 39 -7.71 -4.53 10.36
N LEU A 40 -8.18 -4.79 9.13
CA LEU A 40 -7.40 -5.45 8.07
C LEU A 40 -6.12 -4.70 7.67
N ASN A 41 -6.04 -3.40 7.95
CA ASN A 41 -4.89 -2.55 7.67
C ASN A 41 -3.94 -2.44 8.86
N TRP A 42 -4.09 -3.20 9.94
CA TRP A 42 -3.23 -3.07 11.11
C TRP A 42 -2.36 -4.31 11.31
N GLY A 43 -1.09 -4.13 11.70
CA GLY A 43 -0.18 -5.23 12.00
C GLY A 43 0.65 -5.00 13.26
N LEU A 44 0.99 -6.08 13.96
CA LEU A 44 1.78 -6.01 15.19
C LEU A 44 3.27 -6.06 14.86
N ARG A 45 4.05 -5.04 15.20
CA ARG A 45 5.50 -4.99 14.96
C ARG A 45 6.20 -4.49 16.20
N LYS A 46 7.16 -5.28 16.69
CA LYS A 46 7.94 -4.95 17.92
C LYS A 46 7.07 -4.63 19.15
N GLY A 47 5.88 -5.23 19.24
CA GLY A 47 4.94 -5.00 20.33
C GLY A 47 4.02 -3.80 20.16
N GLU A 48 4.07 -3.11 19.01
CA GLU A 48 3.22 -1.97 18.68
C GLU A 48 2.32 -2.29 17.50
N LEU A 49 1.07 -1.83 17.53
CA LEU A 49 0.15 -1.94 16.41
C LEU A 49 0.45 -0.81 15.43
N ILE A 50 0.88 -1.15 14.22
CA ILE A 50 1.21 -0.23 13.15
C ILE A 50 0.09 -0.30 12.12
N HIS A 51 -0.50 0.85 11.80
CA HIS A 51 -1.40 1.00 10.67
C HIS A 51 -0.60 0.95 9.37
N TYR A 52 -0.90 -0.04 8.55
CA TYR A 52 -0.53 -0.07 7.16
C TYR A 52 -1.38 0.97 6.43
N PRO A 53 -0.75 1.72 5.54
CA PRO A 53 -1.40 2.83 4.87
C PRO A 53 -2.61 2.36 4.05
N ASP A 54 -3.72 3.07 4.20
CA ASP A 54 -4.98 2.90 3.47
C ASP A 54 -4.77 2.82 1.95
N ASP A 55 -3.74 3.52 1.47
CA ASP A 55 -3.29 3.53 0.09
C ASP A 55 -3.22 2.12 -0.53
N LEU A 56 -2.75 1.09 0.19
CA LEU A 56 -2.62 -0.27 -0.37
C LEU A 56 -3.98 -0.91 -0.69
N ASN A 57 -4.98 -0.68 0.15
CA ASN A 57 -6.34 -1.17 -0.07
C ASN A 57 -7.07 -0.35 -1.13
N ASP A 58 -6.82 0.97 -1.17
CA ASP A 58 -7.34 1.84 -2.23
C ASP A 58 -6.71 1.54 -3.59
N LEU A 59 -5.44 1.13 -3.63
CA LEU A 59 -4.71 0.73 -4.84
C LEU A 59 -5.14 -0.63 -5.39
N THR A 60 -5.55 -1.56 -4.53
CA THR A 60 -5.88 -2.94 -4.91
C THR A 60 -7.37 -3.18 -5.18
N ASN A 61 -8.24 -2.27 -4.72
CA ASN A 61 -9.69 -2.32 -4.94
C ASN A 61 -10.20 -1.35 -6.01
N GLN A 62 -9.33 -0.80 -6.88
CA GLN A 62 -9.80 0.04 -8.00
C GLN A 62 -10.53 -0.84 -9.02
N SER A 63 -11.87 -0.75 -9.05
CA SER A 63 -12.75 -1.57 -9.90
C SER A 63 -12.55 -1.36 -11.40
N GLU A 64 -11.87 -0.28 -11.79
CA GLU A 64 -11.61 0.11 -13.17
C GLU A 64 -10.25 -0.39 -13.70
N THR A 65 -9.40 -0.91 -12.81
CA THR A 65 -8.04 -1.37 -13.11
C THR A 65 -8.00 -2.90 -13.10
N SER A 66 -7.28 -3.48 -14.05
CA SER A 66 -7.06 -4.92 -14.13
C SER A 66 -6.31 -5.50 -12.94
N PHE A 67 -6.40 -6.81 -12.75
CA PHE A 67 -5.69 -7.52 -11.69
C PHE A 67 -4.17 -7.29 -11.77
N GLU A 68 -3.61 -7.36 -12.98
CA GLU A 68 -2.21 -7.11 -13.25
C GLU A 68 -1.83 -5.64 -13.00
N GLY A 69 -2.70 -4.69 -13.35
CA GLY A 69 -2.54 -3.28 -13.01
C GLY A 69 -2.50 -3.03 -11.50
N ASN A 70 -3.43 -3.62 -10.75
CA ASN A 70 -3.48 -3.55 -9.28
C ASN A 70 -2.23 -4.16 -8.64
N THR A 71 -1.72 -5.27 -9.22
CA THR A 71 -0.48 -5.91 -8.76
C THR A 71 0.73 -4.99 -8.97
N LEU A 72 0.87 -4.37 -10.14
CA LEU A 72 1.95 -3.42 -10.40
C LEU A 72 1.89 -2.20 -9.46
N LEU A 73 0.69 -1.66 -9.23
CA LEU A 73 0.48 -0.53 -8.32
C LEU A 73 0.93 -0.85 -6.89
N ALA A 74 0.58 -2.04 -6.39
CA ALA A 74 1.02 -2.49 -5.07
C ALA A 74 2.55 -2.61 -4.98
N PHE A 75 3.20 -3.16 -6.00
CA PHE A 75 4.68 -3.24 -6.03
C PHE A 75 5.34 -1.86 -6.09
N ALA A 76 4.83 -0.95 -6.92
CA ALA A 76 5.32 0.42 -7.02
C ALA A 76 5.26 1.15 -5.68
N TYR A 77 4.13 1.00 -4.99
CA TYR A 77 3.90 1.57 -3.69
C TYR A 77 4.88 1.07 -2.63
N LEU A 78 4.96 -0.26 -2.47
CA LEU A 78 5.84 -0.89 -1.49
C LEU A 78 7.30 -0.52 -1.73
N SER A 79 7.72 -0.58 -2.99
CA SER A 79 9.04 -0.15 -3.43
C SER A 79 9.38 1.28 -3.01
N HIS A 80 8.46 2.23 -3.26
CA HIS A 80 8.63 3.63 -2.86
C HIS A 80 8.66 3.82 -1.34
N LYS A 81 7.80 3.13 -0.59
CA LYS A 81 7.80 3.24 0.88
C LYS A 81 9.10 2.71 1.47
N PHE A 82 9.59 1.56 1.00
CA PHE A 82 10.79 0.95 1.54
C PHE A 82 12.08 1.66 1.12
N SER A 83 12.13 2.32 -0.05
CA SER A 83 13.30 3.13 -0.46
C SER A 83 13.61 4.28 0.50
N ASN A 84 12.63 4.70 1.32
CA ASN A 84 12.79 5.75 2.32
C ASN A 84 13.31 5.24 3.68
N ILE A 85 13.56 3.93 3.83
CA ILE A 85 14.07 3.35 5.09
C ILE A 85 15.59 3.20 5.02
N SER A 86 16.31 3.98 5.81
CA SER A 86 17.76 4.24 5.71
C SER A 86 18.69 3.04 5.96
N ASN A 87 18.18 1.84 6.24
CA ASN A 87 18.98 0.65 6.58
C ASN A 87 18.52 -0.64 5.88
N LEU A 88 17.62 -0.53 4.89
CA LEU A 88 17.19 -1.66 4.06
C LEU A 88 18.11 -1.77 2.84
N THR A 89 19.26 -2.42 3.00
CA THR A 89 20.28 -2.53 1.93
C THR A 89 20.16 -3.77 1.06
N GLU A 90 19.32 -4.76 1.43
CA GLU A 90 19.26 -6.06 0.75
C GLU A 90 18.02 -6.26 -0.13
N VAL A 91 17.04 -5.34 -0.10
CA VAL A 91 15.84 -5.52 -0.90
C VAL A 91 15.92 -4.67 -2.16
N ASN A 92 16.02 -5.35 -3.31
CA ASN A 92 16.00 -4.71 -4.61
C ASN A 92 14.56 -4.33 -4.96
N PHE A 93 14.28 -3.03 -4.88
CA PHE A 93 12.97 -2.45 -5.14
C PHE A 93 12.86 -1.82 -6.54
N ASP A 94 13.71 -2.20 -7.49
CA ASP A 94 13.73 -1.68 -8.86
C ASP A 94 12.59 -2.26 -9.75
N TYR A 95 11.36 -2.27 -9.22
CA TYR A 95 10.13 -2.70 -9.88
C TYR A 95 8.91 -1.88 -9.39
N PRO A 96 7.88 -1.70 -10.22
CA PRO A 96 7.81 -2.02 -11.65
C PRO A 96 8.55 -1.00 -12.53
N LYS A 97 9.00 -1.41 -13.73
CA LYS A 97 9.71 -0.56 -14.69
C LYS A 97 8.80 -0.08 -15.81
N TYR A 98 9.23 0.95 -16.54
CA TYR A 98 8.51 1.49 -17.70
C TYR A 98 7.95 0.42 -18.67
N PRO A 99 8.71 -0.60 -19.12
CA PRO A 99 8.17 -1.59 -20.06
C PRO A 99 7.04 -2.43 -19.48
N ASP A 100 7.09 -2.74 -18.18
CA ASP A 100 6.04 -3.49 -17.49
C ASP A 100 4.75 -2.66 -17.46
N ILE A 101 4.86 -1.39 -17.08
CA ILE A 101 3.74 -0.46 -16.98
C ILE A 101 3.10 -0.22 -18.36
N LEU A 102 3.91 0.02 -19.39
CA LEU A 102 3.41 0.19 -20.76
C LEU A 102 2.67 -1.06 -21.25
N THR A 103 3.23 -2.24 -21.03
CA THR A 103 2.62 -3.51 -21.46
C THR A 103 1.25 -3.72 -20.83
N VAL A 104 1.13 -3.48 -19.53
CA VAL A 104 -0.14 -3.68 -18.80
C VAL A 104 -1.15 -2.59 -19.19
N TYR A 105 -0.72 -1.35 -19.39
CA TYR A 105 -1.58 -0.27 -19.88
C TYR A 105 -2.20 -0.59 -21.24
N GLU A 106 -1.39 -1.03 -22.22
CA GLU A 106 -1.87 -1.32 -23.58
C GLU A 106 -2.75 -2.58 -23.67
N ASN A 107 -2.48 -3.60 -22.84
CA ASN A 107 -3.01 -4.94 -23.10
C ASN A 107 -3.92 -5.50 -22.00
N GLN A 108 -3.79 -5.02 -20.77
CA GLN A 108 -4.42 -5.66 -19.61
C GLN A 108 -5.40 -4.74 -18.89
N GLY A 109 -5.22 -3.41 -19.01
CA GLY A 109 -6.19 -2.42 -18.56
C GLY A 109 -5.70 -1.69 -17.32
N MET A 110 -4.87 -0.66 -17.55
CA MET A 110 -4.62 0.40 -16.57
C MET A 110 -5.26 1.68 -17.07
N THR A 111 -5.73 2.49 -16.14
CA THR A 111 -6.26 3.83 -16.42
C THR A 111 -5.14 4.86 -16.40
N ASN A 112 -5.39 6.06 -16.95
CA ASN A 112 -4.44 7.17 -16.83
C ASN A 112 -4.19 7.55 -15.36
N LEU A 113 -5.19 7.38 -14.49
CA LEU A 113 -5.04 7.60 -13.05
C LEU A 113 -4.02 6.64 -12.44
N ASP A 114 -4.02 5.37 -12.85
CA ASP A 114 -3.07 4.38 -12.37
C ASP A 114 -1.64 4.73 -12.81
N VAL A 115 -1.47 5.17 -14.05
CA VAL A 115 -0.15 5.59 -14.57
C VAL A 115 0.32 6.88 -13.86
N LYS A 116 -0.59 7.79 -13.49
CA LYS A 116 -0.27 8.97 -12.65
C LYS A 116 0.30 8.55 -11.29
N LYS A 117 -0.29 7.55 -10.63
CA LYS A 117 0.24 7.02 -9.36
C LYS A 117 1.64 6.40 -9.51
N MET A 118 1.96 5.82 -10.67
CA MET A 118 3.33 5.32 -10.94
C MET A 118 4.37 6.45 -10.96
N VAL A 119 3.98 7.66 -11.39
CA VAL A 119 4.83 8.86 -11.30
C VAL A 119 5.01 9.28 -9.84
N GLU A 120 3.93 9.29 -9.05
CA GLU A 120 3.97 9.62 -7.61
C GLU A 120 4.90 8.68 -6.83
N TYR A 121 4.89 7.39 -7.18
CA TYR A 121 5.77 6.37 -6.58
C TYR A 121 7.16 6.29 -7.22
N GLN A 122 7.51 7.27 -8.06
CA GLN A 122 8.82 7.43 -8.68
C GLN A 122 9.27 6.19 -9.48
N ARG A 123 8.33 5.47 -10.09
CA ARG A 123 8.63 4.33 -10.97
C ARG A 123 8.88 4.76 -12.41
N ILE A 124 8.20 5.82 -12.83
CA ILE A 124 8.34 6.46 -14.13
C ILE A 124 8.37 7.98 -13.94
N SER A 125 8.96 8.66 -14.91
CA SER A 125 8.99 10.11 -15.02
C SER A 125 7.68 10.67 -15.57
N LYS A 126 7.53 12.00 -15.46
CA LYS A 126 6.43 12.72 -16.13
C LYS A 126 6.47 12.51 -17.64
N GLN A 127 7.65 12.52 -18.25
CA GLN A 127 7.80 12.29 -19.70
C GLN A 127 7.29 10.90 -20.10
N GLU A 128 7.67 9.88 -19.34
CA GLU A 128 7.22 8.50 -19.58
C GLU A 128 5.69 8.34 -19.40
N TYR A 129 5.07 9.09 -18.49
CA TYR A 129 3.61 9.16 -18.40
C TYR A 129 2.97 9.70 -19.69
N GLU A 130 3.54 10.75 -20.28
CA GLU A 130 3.02 11.35 -21.53
C GLU A 130 3.19 10.38 -22.70
N GLU A 131 4.30 9.64 -22.73
CA GLU A 131 4.56 8.61 -23.73
C GLU A 131 3.55 7.45 -23.64
N ILE A 132 3.17 7.02 -22.43
CA ILE A 132 2.21 5.93 -22.22
C ILE A 132 0.77 6.37 -22.52
N THR A 133 0.36 7.52 -21.98
CA THR A 133 -1.05 7.95 -21.99
C THR A 133 -1.43 8.80 -23.22
N GLY A 134 -0.44 9.33 -23.93
CA GLY A 134 -0.65 10.31 -25.01
C GLY A 134 -1.17 11.67 -24.52
N THR A 135 -1.18 11.91 -23.20
CA THR A 135 -1.69 13.14 -22.58
C THR A 135 -0.65 13.74 -21.63
N PRO A 136 -0.49 15.07 -21.58
CA PRO A 136 0.36 15.73 -20.60
C PRO A 136 -0.14 15.46 -19.17
N LEU A 137 0.78 15.31 -18.22
CA LEU A 137 0.40 15.19 -16.81
C LEU A 137 0.02 16.58 -16.29
N GLU A 138 -1.27 16.82 -16.05
CA GLU A 138 -1.74 18.07 -15.45
C GLU A 138 -1.27 18.17 -13.99
N GLU A 139 -0.67 19.31 -13.62
CA GLU A 139 -0.24 19.56 -12.25
C GLU A 139 -1.44 20.03 -11.40
N GLY A 140 -1.93 19.14 -10.52
CA GLY A 140 -2.82 19.48 -9.42
C GLY A 140 -4.25 18.99 -9.59
N GLU A 141 -4.63 18.03 -8.73
CA GLU A 141 -5.98 17.90 -8.17
C GLU A 141 -5.87 17.99 -6.65
#